data_AF-A0A4U2YGM0-F1
#
_entry.id   AF-A0A4U2YGM0-F1
#
_cell.length_a   1.000
_cell.length_b   1.000
_cell.length_c   1.000
_cell.angle_alpha   90.00
_cell.angle_beta   90.00
_cell.angle_gamma   90.00
#
_symmetry.space_group_name_H-M   'P 1'
#
loop_
_entity.id
_entity.type
_entity.pdbx_description
1 polymer ?
#
loop_
_entity_poly.entity_id
_entity_poly.type
_entity_poly.pdbx_seq_one_letter_code
_entity_poly.pdbx_strand_id
1 'polypeptide(L)' 'MGTIKFRPIRNIYWDNNGRAVLVFHEGKSYEGEFHESGKITATTPYYDADDYINESDIEIISYCTI' A
#
# COMPACT_ATOMS: atom_id res chain seq x y z
N MET A 1 -15.51 -2.33 -5.84
CA MET A 1 -14.03 -2.25 -6.00
C MET A 1 -13.66 -0.85 -6.45
N GLY A 2 -12.63 -0.25 -5.88
CA GLY A 2 -12.19 1.10 -6.23
C GLY A 2 -10.71 1.30 -5.95
N THR A 3 -10.08 2.21 -6.69
CA THR A 3 -8.69 2.58 -6.43
C THR A 3 -8.64 3.63 -5.32
N ILE A 4 -7.56 3.62 -4.55
CA ILE A 4 -7.31 4.58 -3.49
C ILE A 4 -5.96 5.25 -3.70
N LYS A 5 -5.85 6.47 -3.21
CA LYS A 5 -4.55 7.09 -2.93
C LYS A 5 -4.31 7.04 -1.45
N PHE A 6 -3.11 6.63 -1.05
CA PHE A 6 -2.73 6.53 0.35
C PHE A 6 -1.34 7.09 0.61
N ARG A 7 -1.06 7.41 1.86
CA ARG A 7 0.24 7.83 2.37
C ARG A 7 0.65 6.95 3.55
N PRO A 8 1.81 6.29 3.52
CA PRO A 8 2.28 5.55 4.68
C PRO A 8 2.59 6.51 5.84
N ILE A 9 2.11 6.17 7.03
CA ILE A 9 2.43 6.91 8.27
C ILE A 9 3.78 6.49 8.87
N ARG A 10 4.35 5.39 8.35
CA ARG A 10 5.70 4.87 8.62
C ARG A 10 6.21 4.14 7.39
N ASN A 11 7.51 3.86 7.33
CA ASN A 11 8.06 2.99 6.29
C ASN A 11 7.42 1.60 6.34
N ILE A 12 6.96 1.11 5.19
CA ILE A 12 6.36 -0.23 5.06
C ILE A 12 7.39 -1.15 4.41
N TYR A 13 7.57 -2.32 5.03
CA TYR A 13 8.49 -3.35 4.56
C TYR A 13 7.73 -4.65 4.31
N TRP A 14 8.13 -5.35 3.25
CA TRP A 14 7.66 -6.72 2.99
C TRP A 14 8.78 -7.73 3.15
N ASP A 15 8.43 -8.97 3.45
CA ASP A 15 9.40 -10.06 3.48
C ASP A 15 9.74 -10.47 2.04
N ASN A 16 11.03 -10.49 1.73
CA ASN A 16 11.58 -11.07 0.52
C ASN A 16 12.62 -12.10 0.89
N ASN A 17 12.18 -13.35 1.09
CA ASN A 17 13.01 -14.49 1.47
C ASN A 17 13.79 -14.25 2.78
N GLY A 18 13.09 -13.81 3.83
CA GLY A 18 13.68 -13.53 5.14
C GLY A 18 14.41 -12.19 5.24
N ARG A 19 14.26 -11.32 4.24
CA ARG A 19 14.80 -9.95 4.25
C ARG A 19 13.66 -8.96 4.15
N ALA A 20 13.59 -8.04 5.12
CA ALA A 20 12.67 -6.91 5.04
C ALA A 20 13.14 -5.93 3.96
N VAL A 21 12.34 -5.76 2.90
CA VAL A 21 12.60 -4.81 1.82
C VAL A 21 11.65 -3.62 1.94
N LEU A 22 12.18 -2.41 1.81
CA LEU A 22 11.39 -1.19 1.87
C LEU A 22 10.55 -1.06 0.61
N VAL A 23 9.22 -1.10 0.73
CA VAL A 23 8.30 -1.08 -0.41
C VAL A 23 7.54 0.23 -0.52
N PHE A 24 7.31 0.92 0.59
CA PHE A 24 6.72 2.26 0.61
C PHE A 24 7.42 3.14 1.65
N HIS A 25 7.81 4.34 1.23
CA HIS A 25 8.42 5.32 2.12
C HIS A 25 7.34 6.10 2.86
N GLU A 26 7.59 6.34 4.14
CA GLU A 26 6.81 7.25 4.96
C GLU A 26 6.60 8.60 4.27
N GLY A 27 5.38 9.13 4.36
CA GLY A 27 5.05 10.47 3.91
C GLY A 27 4.85 10.64 2.40
N LYS A 28 5.22 9.65 1.57
CA LYS A 28 4.97 9.67 0.12
C LYS A 28 3.57 9.19 -0.23
N SER A 29 3.09 9.56 -1.41
CA SER A 29 1.77 9.13 -1.91
C SER A 29 1.91 7.98 -2.89
N TYR A 30 1.02 7.00 -2.76
CA TYR A 30 0.95 5.80 -3.61
C TYR A 30 -0.49 5.48 -3.97
N GLU A 31 -0.66 4.60 -4.96
CA GLU A 31 -1.97 4.08 -5.37
C GLU A 31 -2.12 2.62 -4.94
N GLY A 32 -3.35 2.24 -4.60
CA GLY A 32 -3.71 0.88 -4.21
C GLY A 32 -5.16 0.57 -4.54
N GLU A 33 -5.58 -0.65 -4.26
CA GLU A 33 -6.95 -1.12 -4.46
C GLU A 33 -7.63 -1.40 -3.12
N PHE A 34 -8.85 -0.89 -2.95
CA PHE A 34 -9.70 -1.20 -1.81
C PHE A 34 -10.72 -2.28 -2.18
N HIS A 35 -10.59 -3.42 -1.52
CA HIS A 35 -11.40 -4.61 -1.76
C HIS A 35 -12.68 -4.58 -0.93
N GLU A 36 -13.74 -5.24 -1.38
CA GLU A 36 -15.02 -5.33 -0.66
C GLU A 36 -14.90 -6.01 0.72
N SER A 37 -13.86 -6.82 0.89
CA SER A 37 -13.50 -7.43 2.18
C SER A 37 -12.95 -6.44 3.21
N GLY A 38 -12.73 -5.18 2.84
CA GLY A 38 -12.06 -4.16 3.66
C GLY A 38 -10.54 -4.24 3.62
N LYS A 39 -9.97 -5.15 2.83
CA LYS A 39 -8.52 -5.27 2.62
C LYS A 39 -8.02 -4.29 1.57
N ILE A 40 -6.74 -3.95 1.67
CA ILE A 40 -6.06 -3.04 0.76
C ILE A 40 -4.85 -3.75 0.15
N THR A 41 -4.70 -3.69 -1.16
CA THR A 41 -3.48 -4.11 -1.86
C THR A 41 -2.83 -2.92 -2.55
N ALA A 42 -1.52 -2.97 -2.76
CA ALA A 42 -0.81 -1.95 -3.52
C ALA A 42 0.36 -2.58 -4.27
N THR A 43 0.75 -1.98 -5.40
CA THR A 43 1.97 -2.35 -6.13
C THR A 43 3.09 -1.40 -5.74
N THR A 44 4.23 -1.93 -5.33
CA THR A 44 5.40 -1.10 -5.02
C THR A 44 6.06 -0.57 -6.29
N PRO A 45 6.53 0.68 -6.35
CA PRO A 45 7.23 1.18 -7.53
C PRO A 45 8.69 0.67 -7.65
N TYR A 46 9.18 -0.07 -6.64
CA TYR A 46 10.59 -0.50 -6.57
C TYR A 46 10.81 -1.93 -7.05
N TYR A 47 9.75 -2.73 -7.09
CA TYR A 47 9.78 -4.16 -7.40
C TYR A 47 8.53 -4.51 -8.20
N ASP A 48 8.62 -5.54 -9.04
CA ASP A 48 7.45 -6.10 -9.73
C ASP A 48 6.68 -7.01 -8.75
N ALA A 49 6.01 -6.38 -7.79
CA ALA A 49 5.30 -7.06 -6.71
C ALA A 49 4.13 -6.22 -6.21
N ASP A 50 3.02 -6.90 -5.93
CA ASP A 50 1.88 -6.40 -5.19
C ASP A 50 1.62 -7.26 -3.95
N ASP A 51 1.18 -6.63 -2.87
CA ASP A 51 0.79 -7.34 -1.65
C ASP A 51 -0.17 -6.47 -0.83
N TYR A 52 -0.67 -7.05 0.26
CA TYR A 52 -1.52 -6.39 1.22
C TYR A 52 -0.76 -5.36 2.06
N ILE A 53 -1.48 -4.29 2.38
CA ILE A 53 -1.04 -3.28 3.34
C ILE A 53 -2.05 -3.18 4.48
N ASN A 54 -1.55 -2.99 5.69
CA ASN A 54 -2.41 -2.77 6.85
C ASN A 54 -2.94 -1.33 6.81
N GLU A 55 -4.24 -1.17 7.00
CA GLU A 55 -4.87 0.15 7.07
C GLU A 55 -4.26 1.01 8.20
N SER A 56 -3.83 0.39 9.30
CA SER A 56 -3.16 1.08 10.41
C SER A 56 -1.80 1.68 10.05
N ASP A 57 -1.20 1.29 8.94
CA ASP A 57 0.12 1.75 8.49
C ASP A 57 0.03 2.87 7.45
N ILE A 58 -1.19 3.26 7.08
CA ILE A 58 -1.43 4.24 6.03
C ILE A 58 -2.52 5.23 6.45
N GLU A 59 -2.54 6.35 5.75
CA GLU A 59 -3.63 7.30 5.72
C GLU A 59 -4.22 7.27 4.31
N ILE A 60 -5.52 7.02 4.18
CA ILE A 60 -6.20 7.09 2.88
C ILE A 60 -6.47 8.56 2.56
N ILE A 61 -5.89 9.05 1.47
CA ILE A 61 -6.02 10.44 1.01
C ILE A 61 -7.33 10.63 0.25
N SER A 62 -7.64 9.70 -0.66
CA SER A 62 -8.85 9.80 -1.49
C SER A 62 -9.25 8.44 -2.04
N TYR A 63 -10.56 8.26 -2.20
CA TYR A 63 -11.15 7.15 -2.95
C TYR A 63 -11.41 7.60 -4.39
N CYS A 64 -11.08 6.76 -5.35
CA CYS A 64 -11.46 6.92 -6.74
C CYS A 64 -12.35 5.74 -7.12
N THR A 65 -13.66 5.99 -7.14
CA THR A 65 -14.65 5.03 -7.61
C THR A 65 -14.82 5.27 -9.10
N ILE A 66 -14.53 4.25 -9.91
CA ILE A 66 -14.77 4.27 -11.36
C ILE A 66 -16.26 4.08 -11.62
#